data_AF-A0AAW9N497-F1
#
_entry.id   AF-A0AAW9N497-F1
#
_cell.length_a   1.000
_cell.length_b   1.000
_cell.length_c   1.000
_cell.angle_alpha   90.00
_cell.angle_beta   90.00
_cell.angle_gamma   90.00
#
_symmetry.space_group_name_H-M   'P 1'
#
loop_
_entity.id
_entity.type
_entity.pdbx_description
1 polymer ?
#
loop_
_entity_poly.entity_id
_entity_poly.type
_entity_poly.pdbx_seq_one_letter_code
_entity_poly.pdbx_strand_id
1 'polypeptide(L)' 'MKRQSPLFMGIIYAGLGALFTAIAIQTVNSSGWGLFAYILVLIATLDFGSGLRMIMLHFKIKAAQKNKKK' A
#
# COMPACT_ATOMS: atom_id res chain seq x y z
N MET A 1 14.32 -16.52 10.93
CA MET A 1 13.72 -15.39 10.17
C MET A 1 12.20 -15.54 10.22
N LYS A 2 11.47 -14.80 11.06
CA LYS A 2 9.99 -14.89 11.11
C LYS A 2 9.45 -14.41 9.76
N ARG A 3 8.79 -15.29 9.00
CA ARG A 3 8.05 -14.91 7.78
C ARG A 3 7.03 -13.85 8.18
N GLN A 4 7.31 -12.58 7.89
CA GLN A 4 6.35 -11.51 8.15
C GLN A 4 5.07 -11.83 7.38
N SER A 5 3.94 -11.77 8.09
CA SER A 5 2.64 -12.09 7.49
C SER A 5 2.43 -11.16 6.29
N PRO A 6 2.14 -11.68 5.08
CA PRO A 6 1.86 -10.86 3.92
C PRO A 6 0.77 -9.81 4.19
N LEU A 7 -0.16 -10.13 5.07
CA LEU A 7 -1.24 -9.23 5.48
C LEU A 7 -0.76 -8.05 6.34
N PHE A 8 0.20 -8.29 7.24
CA PHE A 8 0.77 -7.24 8.09
C PHE A 8 1.54 -6.20 7.26
N MET A 9 2.34 -6.68 6.32
CA MET A 9 3.05 -5.81 5.39
C MET A 9 2.10 -5.06 4.45
N GLY A 10 1.02 -5.71 4.00
CA GLY A 10 -0.02 -5.04 3.22
C GLY A 10 -0.66 -3.85 3.93
N ILE A 11 -0.92 -3.98 5.24
CA ILE A 11 -1.44 -2.90 6.09
C ILE A 11 -0.41 -1.77 6.26
N ILE A 12 0.87 -2.10 6.47
CA ILE A 12 1.93 -1.10 6.58
C ILE A 12 2.02 -0.26 5.30
N TYR A 13 2.10 -0.91 4.14
CA TYR A 13 2.18 -0.19 2.86
C TYR A 13 0.93 0.66 2.60
N ALA A 14 -0.27 0.16 2.92
CA ALA A 14 -1.49 0.96 2.82
C ALA A 14 -1.48 2.18 3.77
N GLY A 15 -0.97 2.01 5.00
CA GLY A 15 -0.81 3.09 5.97
C GLY A 15 0.22 4.14 5.51
N LEU A 16 1.32 3.70 4.92
CA LEU A 16 2.35 4.59 4.38
C LEU A 16 1.82 5.38 3.17
N GLY A 17 1.07 4.74 2.27
CA GLY A 17 0.38 5.41 1.17
C GLY A 17 -0.61 6.48 1.66
N ALA A 18 -1.36 6.20 2.73
CA ALA A 18 -2.25 7.18 3.35
C ALA A 18 -1.48 8.37 3.95
N LEU A 19 -0.33 8.11 4.58
CA LEU A 19 0.55 9.16 5.11
C LEU A 19 1.07 10.06 3.99
N PHE A 20 1.62 9.50 2.92
CA PHE A 20 2.09 10.29 1.78
C PHE A 20 0.97 11.07 1.09
N THR A 21 -0.24 10.51 1.04
CA THR A 21 -1.42 11.22 0.53
C THR A 21 -1.75 12.44 1.40
N ALA A 22 -1.71 12.31 2.73
CA ALA A 22 -1.94 13.43 3.64
C ALA A 22 -0.89 14.55 3.45
N ILE A 23 0.38 14.18 3.29
CA ILE A 23 1.47 15.14 3.02
C ILE A 23 1.29 15.80 1.64
N ALA A 24 0.86 15.05 0.63
CA ALA A 24 0.57 15.59 -0.70
C ALA A 24 -0.56 16.63 -0.65
N ILE A 25 -1.64 16.33 0.09
CA ILE A 25 -2.76 17.27 0.28
C ILE A 25 -2.27 18.57 0.94
N GLN A 26 -1.45 18.47 2.00
CA GLN A 26 -0.88 19.66 2.63
C GLN A 26 0.01 20.44 1.66
N THR A 27 0.83 19.75 0.87
CA THR A 27 1.73 20.37 -0.11
C THR A 27 0.94 21.11 -1.20
N VAL A 28 -0.14 20.52 -1.72
CA VAL A 28 -1.01 21.16 -2.70
C VAL A 28 -1.75 22.36 -2.11
N ASN A 29 -2.21 22.27 -0.85
CA ASN A 29 -2.87 23.38 -0.19
C ASN A 29 -1.93 24.56 0.09
N SER A 30 -0.66 24.31 0.41
CA SER A 30 0.31 25.37 0.74
C SER A 30 1.07 25.92 -0.47
N SER A 31 1.36 25.09 -1.47
CA SER A 31 2.26 25.46 -2.59
C SER A 31 1.65 25.17 -3.96
N GLY A 32 0.42 24.67 -4.03
CA GLY A 32 -0.23 24.27 -5.27
C GLY A 32 0.32 22.97 -5.86
N TRP A 33 -0.07 22.71 -7.10
CA TRP A 33 0.37 21.53 -7.85
C TRP A 33 1.78 21.71 -8.42
N GLY A 34 2.79 21.60 -7.55
CA GLY A 34 4.20 21.58 -7.93
C GLY A 34 4.74 20.16 -8.18
N LEU A 35 5.98 20.07 -8.69
CA LEU A 35 6.68 18.79 -8.93
C LEU A 35 6.67 17.87 -7.70
N PHE A 36 6.90 18.42 -6.50
CA PHE A 36 6.88 17.66 -5.25
C PHE A 36 5.53 17.01 -4.95
N ALA A 37 4.41 17.69 -5.23
CA ALA A 37 3.08 17.11 -5.05
C ALA A 37 2.87 15.88 -5.94
N TYR A 38 3.30 15.95 -7.21
CA TYR A 38 3.22 14.81 -8.12
C TYR A 38 4.11 13.65 -7.69
N ILE A 39 5.32 13.92 -7.19
CA ILE A 39 6.21 12.88 -6.65
C ILE A 39 5.56 12.20 -5.44
N LEU A 40 4.97 12.96 -4.51
CA LEU A 40 4.29 12.42 -3.33
C LEU A 40 3.09 11.54 -3.73
N VAL A 41 2.28 11.97 -4.69
CA VAL A 41 1.16 11.19 -5.22
C VAL A 41 1.64 9.90 -5.90
N LEU A 42 2.74 9.97 -6.66
CA LEU A 42 3.34 8.80 -7.32
C LEU A 42 3.79 7.78 -6.27
N ILE A 43 4.53 8.21 -5.24
CA ILE A 43 4.99 7.33 -4.16
C ILE A 43 3.80 6.72 -3.40
N ALA A 44 2.80 7.54 -3.04
CA ALA A 44 1.60 7.06 -2.37
C ALA A 44 0.89 5.97 -3.20
N THR A 45 0.84 6.12 -4.52
CA THR A 45 0.24 5.15 -5.44
C THR A 45 1.02 3.82 -5.45
N LEU A 46 2.36 3.89 -5.44
CA LEU A 46 3.21 2.69 -5.38
C LEU A 46 3.03 1.94 -4.05
N ASP A 47 2.89 2.67 -2.94
CA ASP A 47 2.64 2.11 -1.62
C ASP A 47 1.26 1.44 -1.56
N PHE A 48 0.20 2.10 -2.05
CA PHE A 48 -1.12 1.48 -2.13
C PHE A 48 -1.15 0.25 -3.03
N GLY A 49 -0.50 0.31 -4.20
CA GLY A 49 -0.40 -0.82 -5.11
C GLY A 49 0.31 -2.02 -4.48
N SER A 50 1.41 -1.77 -3.78
CA SER A 50 2.17 -2.80 -3.05
C SER A 50 1.33 -3.37 -1.90
N GLY A 51 0.67 -2.52 -1.12
CA GLY A 51 -0.21 -2.93 -0.03
C GLY A 51 -1.36 -3.81 -0.51
N LEU A 52 -2.06 -3.38 -1.56
CA LEU A 52 -3.15 -4.12 -2.17
C LEU A 52 -2.68 -5.48 -2.73
N ARG A 53 -1.53 -5.52 -3.40
CA ARG A 53 -0.95 -6.77 -3.91
C ARG A 53 -0.68 -7.77 -2.79
N MET A 54 -0.16 -7.32 -1.66
CA MET A 54 0.13 -8.20 -0.51
C MET A 54 -1.13 -8.71 0.17
N ILE A 55 -2.18 -7.88 0.26
CA ILE A 55 -3.50 -8.30 0.75
C ILE A 55 -4.11 -9.34 -0.20
N MET A 56 -4.10 -9.11 -1.51
CA MET A 56 -4.58 -10.09 -2.50
C MET A 56 -3.80 -11.40 -2.42
N LEU A 57 -2.47 -11.34 -2.25
CA LEU A 57 -1.64 -12.53 -2.08
C LEU A 57 -2.06 -13.35 -0.87
N HIS A 58 -2.38 -12.71 0.26
CA HIS A 58 -2.89 -13.40 1.44
C HIS A 58 -4.17 -14.18 1.14
N PHE A 59 -5.15 -13.55 0.47
CA PHE A 59 -6.38 -14.21 0.07
C PHE A 59 -6.16 -15.35 -0.92
N LYS A 60 -5.26 -15.17 -1.90
CA LYS A 60 -4.91 -16.20 -2.89
C LYS A 60 -4.25 -17.42 -2.23
N ILE A 61 -3.33 -17.21 -1.29
CA ILE A 61 -2.71 -18.30 -0.51
C ILE A 61 -3.78 -19.05 0.28
N LYS A 62 -4.68 -18.33 0.96
CA LYS A 62 -5.77 -18.93 1.76
C LYS A 62 -6.74 -19.75 0.90
N ALA A 63 -7.07 -19.27 -0.31
CA ALA A 63 -7.90 -19.98 -1.27
C ALA A 63 -7.23 -21.26 -1.80
N ALA A 64 -5.94 -21.19 -2.15
CA ALA A 64 -5.16 -22.35 -2.61
C ALA A 64 -5.03 -23.43 -1.53
N GLN A 65 -4.88 -23.05 -0.26
CA GLN A 65 -4.86 -24.00 0.86
C GLN A 65 -6.22 -24.69 1.08
N LYS A 66 -7.33 -23.98 0.84
CA LYS A 66 -8.69 -24.55 0.97
C LYS A 66 -8.96 -25.61 -0.11
N ASN A 67 -8.49 -25.39 -1.34
CA ASN A 67 -8.66 -26.35 -2.45
C ASN A 67 -7.79 -27.61 -2.32
N LYS A 68 -6.64 -27.56 -1.63
CA LYS A 68 -5.82 -28.76 -1.34
C LYS A 68 -6.39 -29.66 -0.24
N LYS A 69 -7.37 -29.17 0.54
CA LYS A 69 -7.99 -29.91 1.65
C LYS A 69 -9.32 -30.57 1.28
N LYS A 70 -9.76 -30.40 0.03
CA LYS A 70 -11.00 -30.93 -0.53
C LYS A 70 -10.63 -32.01 -1.54
#